data_AF-A0A6I3C7Y3-F1
#
_entry.id   AF-A0A6I3C7Y3-F1
#
_cell.length_a   1.000
_cell.length_b   1.000
_cell.length_c   1.000
_cell.angle_alpha   90.00
_cell.angle_beta   90.00
_cell.angle_gamma   90.00
#
_symmetry.space_group_name_H-M   'P 1'
#
loop_
_entity.id
_entity.type
_entity.pdbx_description
1 polymer ?
#
loop_
_entity_poly.entity_id
_entity_poly.type
_entity_poly.pdbx_seq_one_letter_code
_entity_poly.pdbx_strand_id
1 'polypeptide(L)'
;MWCFQCGAEYDATVVECIECGVGLVAEEPLAPEAVGTEEEEQLAYEFHDWAFESRRMLDQLLTGRGVDHAWQGATMIVRAMDESEVDDLVEEVEHATLPTLDPELEQVVYEMAGWTAEQQTLLSERLGAQGIPHEFDASGDLVAHVEDEDRIDALLDDLEKSPLVASGTTDGAAAADEPIDLDGLDVNDVLSALFSASDRLRKNARDSNGVLKFLDNAPTISRMGMPFGFERPAWDAIVEQVTEIESMLDENDSDDADIEERAKRLRDVLHTLI
;
A
#
# COMPACT_ATOMS: atom_id res chain seq x y z
N MET A 1 -19.87 -31.21 1.89
CA MET A 1 -19.68 -29.74 2.05
C MET A 1 -18.20 -29.53 2.19
N TRP A 2 -17.65 -28.48 1.62
CA TRP A 2 -16.21 -28.28 1.53
C TRP A 2 -15.82 -26.94 2.12
N CYS A 3 -14.66 -26.89 2.77
CA CYS A 3 -14.04 -25.61 3.10
C CYS A 3 -13.38 -25.07 1.84
N PHE A 4 -13.85 -23.93 1.32
CA PHE A 4 -13.24 -23.32 0.13
C PHE A 4 -11.76 -22.95 0.36
N GLN A 5 -11.38 -22.68 1.61
CA GLN A 5 -10.08 -22.14 1.98
C GLN A 5 -8.97 -23.21 2.18
N CYS A 6 -9.33 -24.39 2.67
CA CYS A 6 -8.37 -25.48 2.94
C CYS A 6 -8.69 -26.79 2.23
N GLY A 7 -9.80 -26.86 1.49
CA GLY A 7 -10.23 -28.07 0.77
C GLY A 7 -10.73 -29.21 1.66
N ALA A 8 -10.89 -29.00 2.97
CA ALA A 8 -11.37 -30.06 3.85
C ALA A 8 -12.83 -30.45 3.57
N GLU A 9 -13.09 -31.75 3.45
CA GLU A 9 -14.44 -32.32 3.29
C GLU A 9 -15.15 -32.49 4.64
N TYR A 10 -16.41 -32.07 4.69
CA TYR A 10 -17.30 -32.23 5.82
C TYR A 10 -18.66 -32.82 5.42
N ASP A 11 -19.29 -33.47 6.39
CA ASP A 11 -20.69 -33.90 6.30
C ASP A 11 -21.63 -32.69 6.17
N ALA A 12 -22.78 -32.88 5.52
CA ALA A 12 -23.75 -31.82 5.24
C ALA A 12 -24.38 -31.18 6.49
N THR A 13 -24.24 -31.79 7.67
CA THR A 13 -24.70 -31.24 8.95
C THR A 13 -23.74 -30.21 9.55
N VAL A 14 -22.49 -30.15 9.07
CA VAL A 14 -21.51 -29.15 9.49
C VAL A 14 -21.73 -27.88 8.68
N VAL A 15 -21.71 -26.73 9.35
CA VAL A 15 -21.96 -25.42 8.73
C VAL A 15 -20.68 -24.59 8.53
N GLU A 16 -19.64 -24.86 9.34
CA GLU A 16 -18.37 -24.14 9.33
C GLU A 16 -17.17 -25.10 9.43
N CYS A 17 -16.06 -24.72 8.80
CA CYS A 17 -14.79 -25.44 8.85
C CYS A 17 -14.19 -25.35 10.25
N ILE A 18 -13.72 -26.48 10.80
CA ILE A 18 -13.13 -26.56 12.14
C ILE A 18 -11.76 -25.89 12.19
N GLU A 19 -11.01 -25.92 11.08
CA GLU A 19 -9.65 -25.39 11.02
C GLU A 19 -9.64 -23.90 10.64
N CYS A 20 -10.47 -23.50 9.68
CA CYS A 20 -10.49 -22.14 9.15
C CYS A 20 -11.57 -21.26 9.77
N GLY A 21 -12.60 -21.83 10.39
CA GLY A 21 -13.73 -21.07 10.95
C GLY A 21 -14.66 -20.46 9.89
N VAL A 22 -14.54 -20.86 8.61
CA VAL A 22 -15.31 -20.30 7.50
C VAL A 22 -16.51 -21.17 7.12
N GLY A 23 -17.55 -20.54 6.58
CA GLY A 23 -18.73 -21.23 6.05
C GLY A 23 -18.40 -22.17 4.88
N LEU A 24 -19.07 -23.32 4.83
CA LEU A 24 -18.79 -24.36 3.83
C LEU A 24 -19.54 -24.16 2.51
N VAL A 25 -18.95 -24.63 1.41
CA VAL A 25 -19.51 -24.63 0.06
C VAL A 25 -19.96 -26.04 -0.36
N ALA A 26 -20.86 -26.11 -1.35
CA ALA A 26 -21.39 -27.40 -1.82
C ALA A 26 -20.42 -28.13 -2.75
N GLU A 27 -19.73 -27.37 -3.60
CA GLU A 27 -18.79 -27.87 -4.60
C GLU A 27 -17.39 -27.98 -4.02
N GLU A 28 -16.62 -28.95 -4.49
CA GLU A 28 -15.23 -29.14 -4.08
C GLU A 28 -14.37 -28.03 -4.71
N PRO A 29 -13.60 -27.27 -3.90
CA PRO A 29 -12.72 -26.25 -4.44
C PRO A 29 -11.58 -26.89 -5.23
N LEU A 30 -11.05 -26.15 -6.21
CA LEU A 30 -9.86 -26.59 -6.94
C LEU A 30 -8.66 -26.67 -6.00
N ALA A 31 -7.79 -27.65 -6.24
CA ALA A 31 -6.47 -27.68 -5.63
C ALA A 31 -5.55 -26.67 -6.33
N PRO A 32 -4.55 -26.08 -5.63
CA PRO A 32 -3.62 -25.11 -6.23
C PRO A 32 -2.94 -25.61 -7.51
N GLU A 33 -2.57 -26.89 -7.57
CA GLU A 33 -1.89 -27.47 -8.74
C GLU A 33 -2.85 -27.70 -9.92
N ALA A 34 -4.15 -27.56 -9.71
CA ALA A 34 -5.20 -27.71 -10.73
C ALA A 34 -5.69 -26.37 -11.28
N VAL A 35 -5.15 -25.24 -10.82
CA VAL A 35 -5.47 -23.91 -11.36
C VAL A 35 -4.75 -23.73 -12.69
N GLY A 36 -5.53 -23.72 -13.78
CA GLY A 36 -4.99 -23.70 -15.14
C GLY A 36 -4.29 -25.00 -15.53
N THR A 37 -3.36 -24.90 -16.47
CA THR A 37 -2.55 -26.01 -17.00
C THR A 37 -1.10 -25.89 -16.53
N GLU A 38 -0.33 -26.98 -16.59
CA GLU A 38 1.08 -27.02 -16.16
C GLU A 38 1.99 -26.04 -16.93
N GLU A 39 1.56 -25.53 -18.08
CA GLU A 39 2.30 -24.57 -18.91
C GLU A 39 1.95 -23.11 -18.60
N GLU A 40 0.85 -22.88 -17.89
CA GLU A 40 0.38 -21.54 -17.53
C GLU A 40 1.03 -21.10 -16.21
N GLU A 41 1.47 -19.83 -16.18
CA GLU A 41 2.00 -19.23 -14.97
C GLU A 41 0.88 -19.00 -13.95
N GLN A 42 1.19 -19.21 -12.68
CA GLN A 42 0.28 -18.99 -11.57
C GLN A 42 0.75 -17.79 -10.75
N LEU A 43 -0.20 -16.99 -10.26
CA LEU A 43 0.04 -15.90 -9.33
C LEU A 43 -0.58 -16.23 -7.97
N ALA A 44 0.04 -15.69 -6.92
CA ALA A 44 -0.39 -15.86 -5.54
C ALA A 44 -0.72 -14.49 -4.92
N TYR A 45 -1.95 -14.36 -4.43
CA TYR A 45 -2.43 -13.19 -3.70
C TYR A 45 -2.54 -13.50 -2.21
N GLU A 46 -2.07 -12.61 -1.35
CA GLU A 46 -2.01 -12.81 0.11
C GLU A 46 -3.07 -11.98 0.84
N PHE A 47 -4.07 -12.62 1.45
CA PHE A 47 -5.20 -11.97 2.11
C PHE A 47 -5.26 -12.24 3.62
N HIS A 48 -4.11 -12.26 4.29
CA HIS A 48 -4.04 -12.56 5.73
C HIS A 48 -4.71 -11.49 6.60
N ASP A 49 -4.73 -10.25 6.13
CA ASP A 49 -5.37 -9.11 6.83
C ASP A 49 -6.86 -8.99 6.54
N TRP A 50 -7.39 -9.75 5.58
CA TRP A 50 -8.80 -9.71 5.23
C TRP A 50 -9.66 -10.52 6.20
N ALA A 51 -10.82 -9.97 6.52
CA ALA A 51 -11.87 -10.69 7.24
C ALA A 51 -12.32 -11.94 6.47
N PHE A 52 -12.92 -12.89 7.20
CA PHE A 52 -13.42 -14.13 6.59
C PHE A 52 -14.57 -13.85 5.63
N GLU A 53 -15.47 -12.92 5.96
CA GLU A 53 -16.54 -12.51 5.06
C GLU A 53 -16.04 -11.92 3.73
N SER A 54 -14.98 -11.10 3.76
CA SER A 54 -14.41 -10.48 2.55
C SER A 54 -13.82 -11.54 1.62
N ARG A 55 -13.00 -12.47 2.16
CA ARG A 55 -12.48 -13.59 1.37
C ARG A 55 -13.58 -14.50 0.83
N ARG A 56 -14.63 -14.73 1.62
CA ARG A 56 -15.81 -15.49 1.19
C ARG A 56 -16.52 -14.80 0.04
N MET A 57 -16.65 -13.48 0.08
CA MET A 57 -17.27 -12.68 -0.97
C MET A 57 -16.46 -12.75 -2.27
N LEU A 58 -15.14 -12.57 -2.17
CA LEU A 58 -14.22 -12.68 -3.31
C LEU A 58 -14.32 -14.06 -3.99
N ASP A 59 -14.32 -15.14 -3.21
CA ASP A 59 -14.52 -16.52 -3.70
C ASP A 59 -15.85 -16.69 -4.49
N GLN A 60 -16.94 -16.06 -4.03
CA GLN A 60 -18.22 -16.10 -4.75
C GLN A 60 -18.15 -15.35 -6.07
N LEU A 61 -17.50 -14.19 -6.09
CA LEU A 61 -17.37 -13.38 -7.30
C LEU A 61 -16.52 -14.09 -8.36
N LEU A 62 -15.37 -14.64 -7.97
CA LEU A 62 -14.49 -15.42 -8.86
C LEU A 62 -15.23 -16.63 -9.43
N THR A 63 -15.91 -17.40 -8.58
CA THR A 63 -16.74 -18.52 -9.01
C THR A 63 -17.85 -18.06 -9.97
N GLY A 64 -18.50 -16.93 -9.66
CA GLY A 64 -19.56 -16.36 -10.47
C GLY A 64 -19.11 -15.88 -11.84
N ARG A 65 -17.87 -15.38 -11.95
CA ARG A 65 -17.24 -14.99 -13.22
C ARG A 65 -16.56 -16.16 -13.95
N GLY A 66 -16.40 -17.30 -13.29
CA GLY A 66 -15.77 -18.49 -13.87
C GLY A 66 -14.25 -18.36 -13.98
N VAL A 67 -13.65 -17.58 -13.08
CA VAL A 67 -12.20 -17.46 -12.94
C VAL A 67 -11.68 -18.70 -12.22
N ASP A 68 -10.73 -19.41 -12.81
CA ASP A 68 -10.11 -20.58 -12.19
C ASP A 68 -9.21 -20.13 -11.04
N HIS A 69 -9.54 -20.56 -9.82
CA HIS A 69 -8.82 -20.16 -8.61
C HIS A 69 -8.82 -21.28 -7.57
N ALA A 70 -7.83 -21.25 -6.68
CA ALA A 70 -7.73 -22.13 -5.52
C ALA A 70 -7.27 -21.34 -4.29
N TRP A 71 -7.66 -21.79 -3.11
CA TRP A 71 -7.20 -21.19 -1.85
C TRP A 71 -6.29 -22.15 -1.09
N GLN A 72 -5.26 -21.58 -0.46
CA GLN A 72 -4.40 -22.26 0.50
C GLN A 72 -4.30 -21.41 1.77
N GLY A 73 -5.28 -21.57 2.66
CA GLY A 73 -5.39 -20.68 3.80
C GLY A 73 -5.73 -19.27 3.32
N ALA A 74 -4.98 -18.25 3.74
CA ALA A 74 -5.27 -16.87 3.34
C ALA A 74 -4.72 -16.51 1.95
N THR A 75 -3.99 -17.41 1.30
CA THR A 75 -3.41 -17.21 -0.02
C THR A 75 -4.36 -17.72 -1.10
N MET A 76 -4.59 -16.92 -2.14
CA MET A 76 -5.34 -17.32 -3.32
C MET A 76 -4.40 -17.50 -4.51
N ILE A 77 -4.55 -18.61 -5.22
CA ILE A 77 -3.79 -18.95 -6.41
C ILE A 77 -4.70 -18.82 -7.62
N VAL A 78 -4.25 -18.08 -8.64
CA VAL A 78 -4.97 -17.81 -9.89
C VAL A 78 -4.02 -17.99 -11.08
N ARG A 79 -4.57 -18.06 -12.30
CA ARG A 79 -3.73 -18.00 -13.51
C ARG A 79 -3.24 -16.57 -13.72
N ALA A 80 -1.98 -16.40 -14.09
CA ALA A 80 -1.41 -15.09 -14.40
C ALA A 80 -2.14 -14.36 -15.53
N MET A 81 -2.76 -15.09 -16.46
CA MET A 81 -3.56 -14.45 -17.52
C MET A 81 -4.86 -13.80 -17.02
N ASP A 82 -5.34 -14.20 -15.84
CA ASP A 82 -6.58 -13.67 -15.25
C ASP A 82 -6.30 -12.55 -14.25
N GLU A 83 -5.03 -12.16 -14.04
CA GLU A 83 -4.58 -11.14 -13.08
C GLU A 83 -5.45 -9.88 -13.11
N SER A 84 -5.62 -9.28 -14.30
CA SER A 84 -6.42 -8.07 -14.46
C SER A 84 -7.88 -8.23 -14.04
N GLU A 85 -8.50 -9.39 -14.26
CA GLU A 85 -9.89 -9.63 -13.83
C GLU A 85 -9.96 -9.89 -12.32
N VAL A 86 -8.93 -10.51 -11.76
CA VAL A 86 -8.79 -10.77 -10.33
C VAL A 86 -8.57 -9.46 -9.57
N ASP A 87 -7.73 -8.56 -10.08
CA ASP A 87 -7.48 -7.23 -9.49
C ASP A 87 -8.77 -6.41 -9.41
N ASP A 88 -9.54 -6.34 -10.50
CA ASP A 88 -10.85 -5.67 -10.52
C ASP A 88 -11.81 -6.25 -9.46
N LEU A 89 -11.78 -7.57 -9.24
CA LEU A 89 -12.61 -8.25 -8.26
C LEU A 89 -12.15 -8.03 -6.82
N VAL A 90 -10.84 -7.94 -6.59
CA VAL A 90 -10.25 -7.60 -5.30
C VAL A 90 -10.68 -6.19 -4.91
N GLU A 91 -10.49 -5.22 -5.80
CA GLU A 91 -10.91 -3.83 -5.60
C GLU A 91 -12.42 -3.73 -5.30
N GLU A 92 -13.26 -4.48 -6.04
CA GLU A 92 -14.71 -4.54 -5.81
C GLU A 92 -15.06 -4.98 -4.38
N VAL A 93 -14.37 -5.99 -3.85
CA VAL A 93 -14.61 -6.49 -2.49
C VAL A 93 -14.07 -5.53 -1.43
N GLU A 94 -12.90 -4.93 -1.66
CA GLU A 94 -12.35 -3.92 -0.74
C GLU A 94 -13.33 -2.76 -0.59
N HIS A 95 -13.84 -2.24 -1.71
CA HIS A 95 -14.83 -1.17 -1.70
C HIS A 95 -16.14 -1.59 -1.01
N ALA A 96 -16.63 -2.80 -1.27
CA ALA A 96 -17.88 -3.30 -0.67
C ALA A 96 -17.76 -3.60 0.83
N THR A 97 -16.54 -3.75 1.35
CA THR A 97 -16.28 -4.09 2.75
C THR A 97 -15.79 -2.90 3.57
N LEU A 98 -15.70 -1.71 2.95
CA LEU A 98 -15.48 -0.47 3.67
C LEU A 98 -16.57 -0.26 4.73
N PRO A 99 -16.23 0.27 5.91
CA PRO A 99 -17.21 0.53 6.94
C PRO A 99 -18.32 1.45 6.41
N THR A 100 -19.56 1.01 6.47
CA THR A 100 -20.72 1.81 6.07
C THR A 100 -21.06 2.83 7.15
N LEU A 101 -21.49 4.03 6.75
CA LEU A 101 -21.88 5.09 7.67
C LEU A 101 -23.10 4.66 8.52
N ASP A 102 -22.94 4.61 9.84
CA ASP A 102 -24.06 4.37 10.77
C ASP A 102 -24.94 5.64 10.85
N PRO A 103 -26.25 5.56 10.51
CA PRO A 103 -27.17 6.69 10.58
C PRO A 103 -27.60 7.07 12.01
N GLU A 104 -27.33 6.24 13.01
CA GLU A 104 -27.67 6.52 14.42
C GLU A 104 -26.58 7.32 15.15
N LEU A 105 -25.37 7.37 14.59
CA LEU A 105 -24.26 8.18 15.11
C LEU A 105 -24.33 9.64 14.61
N GLU A 106 -23.70 10.56 15.35
CA GLU A 106 -23.66 11.98 14.94
C GLU A 106 -22.78 12.14 13.70
N GLN A 107 -23.29 12.86 12.70
CA GLN A 107 -22.65 13.00 11.39
C GLN A 107 -22.22 14.44 11.13
N VAL A 108 -21.11 14.58 10.42
CA VAL A 108 -20.58 15.83 9.87
C VAL A 108 -20.62 15.77 8.34
N VAL A 109 -20.88 16.92 7.72
CA VAL A 109 -20.95 17.05 6.25
C VAL A 109 -19.85 18.01 5.80
N TYR A 110 -19.06 17.57 4.84
CA TYR A 110 -18.03 18.37 4.19
C TYR A 110 -18.47 18.75 2.78
N GLU A 111 -18.54 20.06 2.51
CA GLU A 111 -18.92 20.58 1.20
C GLU A 111 -17.82 20.28 0.18
N MET A 112 -18.11 19.43 -0.80
CA MET A 112 -17.17 18.99 -1.84
C MET A 112 -17.41 19.70 -3.17
N ALA A 113 -18.07 20.86 -3.13
CA ALA A 113 -18.39 21.65 -4.30
C ALA A 113 -17.12 22.02 -5.10
N GLY A 114 -17.02 21.51 -6.33
CA GLY A 114 -15.90 21.78 -7.22
C GLY A 114 -14.81 20.70 -7.26
N TRP A 115 -14.96 19.62 -6.50
CA TRP A 115 -14.11 18.43 -6.61
C TRP A 115 -14.40 17.64 -7.88
N THR A 116 -13.37 17.08 -8.50
CA THR A 116 -13.53 16.17 -9.64
C THR A 116 -13.85 14.75 -9.15
N ALA A 117 -14.39 13.91 -10.05
CA ALA A 117 -14.69 12.51 -9.72
C ALA A 117 -13.42 11.73 -9.32
N GLU A 118 -12.28 12.04 -9.94
CA GLU A 118 -10.98 11.45 -9.59
C GLU A 118 -10.53 11.83 -8.19
N GLN A 119 -10.74 13.09 -7.77
CA GLN A 119 -10.43 13.54 -6.42
C GLN A 119 -11.34 12.89 -5.37
N GLN A 120 -12.63 12.73 -5.67
CA GLN A 120 -13.56 12.01 -4.79
C GLN A 120 -13.19 10.53 -4.67
N THR A 121 -12.75 9.90 -5.75
CA THR A 121 -12.28 8.50 -5.76
C THR A 121 -11.06 8.35 -4.86
N LEU A 122 -10.02 9.17 -5.04
CA LEU A 122 -8.82 9.14 -4.19
C LEU A 122 -9.16 9.38 -2.71
N LEU A 123 -10.06 10.32 -2.41
CA LEU A 123 -10.48 10.57 -1.04
C LEU A 123 -11.18 9.34 -0.44
N SER A 124 -12.05 8.69 -1.22
CA SER A 124 -12.75 7.46 -0.80
C SER A 124 -11.78 6.33 -0.49
N GLU A 125 -10.76 6.13 -1.34
CA GLU A 125 -9.70 5.14 -1.13
C GLU A 125 -8.94 5.41 0.17
N ARG A 126 -8.53 6.66 0.43
CA ARG A 126 -7.79 7.04 1.64
C ARG A 126 -8.63 6.89 2.92
N LEU A 127 -9.90 7.28 2.87
CA LEU A 127 -10.83 7.08 3.99
C LEU A 127 -11.02 5.58 4.26
N GLY A 128 -11.16 4.79 3.20
CA GLY A 128 -11.29 3.34 3.26
C GLY A 128 -10.08 2.65 3.86
N ALA A 129 -8.86 3.01 3.42
CA ALA A 129 -7.60 2.49 3.96
C ALA A 129 -7.41 2.81 5.46
N GLN A 130 -8.01 3.91 5.92
CA GLN A 130 -8.04 4.28 7.33
C GLN A 130 -9.22 3.69 8.10
N GLY A 131 -10.13 2.95 7.44
CA GLY A 131 -11.32 2.38 8.04
C GLY A 131 -12.30 3.44 8.56
N ILE A 132 -12.38 4.60 7.91
CA ILE A 132 -13.31 5.68 8.26
C ILE A 132 -14.66 5.44 7.57
N PRO A 133 -15.75 5.23 8.32
CA PRO A 133 -17.08 5.11 7.72
C PRO A 133 -17.51 6.40 7.04
N HIS A 134 -17.89 6.33 5.76
CA HIS A 134 -18.28 7.52 5.00
C HIS A 134 -19.26 7.19 3.87
N GLU A 135 -20.02 8.21 3.44
CA GLU A 135 -20.91 8.17 2.28
C GLU A 135 -20.86 9.51 1.53
N PHE A 136 -21.20 9.51 0.24
CA PHE A 136 -21.46 10.74 -0.51
C PHE A 136 -22.96 10.98 -0.66
N ASP A 137 -23.41 12.18 -0.32
CA ASP A 137 -24.83 12.52 -0.42
C ASP A 137 -25.27 12.78 -1.89
N ALA A 138 -26.54 13.08 -2.09
CA ALA A 138 -27.09 13.35 -3.43
C ALA A 138 -26.52 14.63 -4.09
N SER A 139 -25.88 15.51 -3.32
CA SER A 139 -25.21 16.73 -3.77
C SER A 139 -23.74 16.47 -4.13
N GLY A 140 -23.21 15.31 -3.76
CA GLY A 140 -21.81 14.93 -3.90
C GLY A 140 -20.95 15.39 -2.72
N ASP A 141 -21.55 15.76 -1.59
CA ASP A 141 -20.86 16.14 -0.36
C ASP A 141 -20.48 14.90 0.45
N LEU A 142 -19.32 14.93 1.11
CA LEU A 142 -18.85 13.84 1.95
C LEU A 142 -19.57 13.90 3.30
N VAL A 143 -20.17 12.78 3.71
CA VAL A 143 -20.80 12.59 5.01
C VAL A 143 -20.02 11.53 5.78
N ALA A 144 -19.65 11.85 7.02
CA ALA A 144 -18.90 10.96 7.90
C ALA A 144 -19.34 11.12 9.36
N HIS A 145 -18.85 10.26 10.26
CA HIS A 145 -19.11 10.41 11.69
C HIS A 145 -18.29 11.56 12.28
N VAL A 146 -18.88 12.30 13.22
CA VAL A 146 -18.19 13.40 13.95
C VAL A 146 -16.96 12.88 14.70
N GLU A 147 -16.96 11.62 15.15
CA GLU A 147 -15.81 11.02 15.83
C GLU A 147 -14.55 10.96 14.96
N ASP A 148 -14.72 10.92 13.64
CA ASP A 148 -13.63 10.89 12.66
C ASP A 148 -13.27 12.27 12.09
N GLU A 149 -13.92 13.36 12.54
CA GLU A 149 -13.74 14.73 12.04
C GLU A 149 -12.24 15.13 12.00
N ASP A 150 -11.52 14.95 13.12
CA ASP A 150 -10.09 15.29 13.21
C ASP A 150 -9.22 14.51 12.19
N ARG A 151 -9.62 13.27 11.86
CA ARG A 151 -8.88 12.40 10.92
C ARG A 151 -9.16 12.79 9.48
N ILE A 152 -10.42 13.14 9.19
CA ILE A 152 -10.85 13.61 7.88
C ILE A 152 -10.24 14.98 7.59
N ASP A 153 -10.24 15.90 8.56
CA ASP A 153 -9.60 17.20 8.43
C ASP A 153 -8.12 17.06 8.09
N ALA A 154 -7.40 16.17 8.77
CA ALA A 154 -6.00 15.89 8.48
C ALA A 154 -5.79 15.33 7.06
N LEU A 155 -6.69 14.47 6.58
CA LEU A 155 -6.66 13.91 5.23
C LEU A 155 -6.94 14.96 4.15
N LEU A 156 -7.93 15.84 4.38
CA LEU A 156 -8.26 16.93 3.47
C LEU A 156 -7.10 17.94 3.40
N ASP A 157 -6.51 18.30 4.55
CA ASP A 157 -5.32 19.14 4.63
C ASP A 157 -4.13 18.54 3.84
N ASP A 158 -3.94 17.23 3.90
CA ASP A 158 -2.89 16.53 3.15
C ASP A 158 -3.15 16.57 1.64
N LEU A 159 -4.39 16.31 1.22
CA LEU A 159 -4.82 16.41 -0.19
C LEU A 159 -4.68 17.82 -0.75
N GLU A 160 -4.93 18.86 0.05
CA GLU A 160 -4.71 20.25 -0.37
C GLU A 160 -3.22 20.59 -0.53
N LYS A 161 -2.36 20.04 0.33
CA LYS A 161 -0.90 20.25 0.27
C LYS A 161 -0.25 19.44 -0.85
N SER A 162 -0.84 18.29 -1.21
CA SER A 162 -0.40 17.42 -2.29
C SER A 162 -1.54 17.17 -3.28
N PRO A 163 -1.98 18.20 -4.04
CA PRO A 163 -3.05 18.03 -4.99
C PRO A 163 -2.60 17.09 -6.10
N LEU A 164 -3.40 16.05 -6.35
CA LEU A 164 -3.30 15.15 -7.49
C LEU A 164 -2.82 15.90 -8.75
N VAL A 165 -1.57 15.67 -9.15
CA VAL A 165 -1.18 15.90 -10.53
C VAL A 165 -1.99 14.89 -11.35
N ALA A 166 -2.95 15.41 -12.12
CA ALA A 166 -3.75 14.60 -13.02
C ALA A 166 -2.85 13.62 -13.78
N SER A 167 -3.05 12.32 -13.55
CA SER A 167 -2.51 11.25 -14.40
C SER A 167 -3.16 11.36 -15.77
N GLY A 168 -2.68 12.31 -16.56
CA GLY A 168 -3.12 12.67 -17.88
C GLY A 168 -1.91 12.90 -18.77
N THR A 169 -1.34 11.79 -19.27
CA THR A 169 -0.39 11.73 -20.39
C THR A 169 0.80 12.69 -20.33
N THR A 170 1.87 12.29 -19.65
CA THR A 170 3.23 12.58 -20.10
C THR A 170 4.12 11.40 -19.79
N ASP A 171 4.74 10.87 -20.83
CA ASP A 171 5.80 9.86 -20.78
C ASP A 171 6.81 10.14 -19.65
N GLY A 172 6.95 9.17 -18.74
CA GLY A 172 8.08 9.07 -17.82
C GLY A 172 8.01 9.94 -16.56
N ALA A 173 7.14 9.59 -15.61
CA ALA A 173 7.33 9.68 -14.15
C ALA A 173 5.98 9.66 -13.44
N ALA A 174 5.49 8.47 -13.05
CA ALA A 174 4.46 8.31 -12.03
C ALA A 174 4.38 6.82 -11.61
N ALA A 175 5.15 6.46 -10.60
CA ALA A 175 4.89 5.33 -9.72
C ALA A 175 5.29 5.83 -8.33
N ALA A 176 4.33 6.44 -7.63
CA ALA A 176 4.56 7.09 -6.35
C ALA A 176 4.02 6.30 -5.15
N ASP A 177 3.36 5.16 -5.37
CA ASP A 177 2.79 4.36 -4.28
C ASP A 177 2.94 2.84 -4.43
N GLU A 178 3.70 2.36 -5.42
CA GLU A 178 4.13 0.95 -5.46
C GLU A 178 5.57 0.84 -4.94
N PRO A 179 5.87 -0.09 -4.01
CA PRO A 179 7.24 -0.38 -3.63
C PRO A 179 7.99 -0.86 -4.86
N ILE A 180 9.07 -0.16 -5.21
CA ILE A 180 9.85 -0.50 -6.41
C ILE A 180 10.62 -1.79 -6.11
N ASP A 181 10.16 -2.92 -6.66
CA ASP A 181 10.93 -4.18 -6.63
C ASP A 181 12.06 -4.10 -7.68
N LEU A 182 13.21 -3.57 -7.25
CA LEU A 182 14.37 -3.41 -8.11
C LEU A 182 15.19 -4.69 -8.12
N ASP A 183 14.94 -5.51 -9.14
CA ASP A 183 15.78 -6.65 -9.48
C ASP A 183 17.15 -6.14 -9.98
N GLY A 184 18.11 -6.03 -9.04
CA GLY A 184 19.54 -6.14 -9.33
C GLY A 184 20.29 -4.98 -10.02
N LEU A 185 19.76 -3.76 -10.11
CA LEU A 185 20.50 -2.53 -10.45
C LEU A 185 19.84 -1.31 -9.77
N ASP A 186 20.48 -0.51 -8.92
CA ASP A 186 21.76 -0.66 -8.24
C ASP A 186 21.60 -0.03 -6.84
N VAL A 187 21.02 -0.79 -5.91
CA VAL A 187 20.88 -0.39 -4.49
C VAL A 187 22.24 0.08 -3.95
N ASN A 188 23.33 -0.54 -4.40
CA ASN A 188 24.68 -0.13 -4.02
C ASN A 188 25.05 1.22 -4.61
N ASP A 189 24.65 1.56 -5.84
CA ASP A 189 24.87 2.90 -6.40
C ASP A 189 24.09 3.96 -5.64
N VAL A 190 22.83 3.71 -5.28
CA VAL A 190 22.01 4.66 -4.50
C VAL A 190 22.62 4.86 -3.10
N LEU A 191 22.97 3.77 -2.41
CA LEU A 191 23.64 3.84 -1.11
C LEU A 191 25.03 4.50 -1.21
N SER A 192 25.77 4.27 -2.29
CA SER A 192 27.08 4.91 -2.56
C SER A 192 26.95 6.40 -2.89
N ALA A 193 25.89 6.78 -3.59
CA ALA A 193 25.56 8.17 -3.89
C ALA A 193 25.18 8.92 -2.61
N LEU A 194 24.33 8.33 -1.77
CA LEU A 194 23.98 8.87 -0.46
C LEU A 194 25.19 8.94 0.46
N PHE A 195 26.03 7.90 0.52
CA PHE A 195 27.27 7.95 1.29
C PHE A 195 28.15 9.13 0.88
N SER A 196 28.32 9.34 -0.43
CA SER A 196 29.13 10.42 -0.97
C SER A 196 28.51 11.80 -0.71
N ALA A 197 27.19 11.92 -0.78
CA ALA A 197 26.45 13.14 -0.46
C ALA A 197 26.54 13.45 1.05
N SER A 198 26.32 12.46 1.92
CA SER A 198 26.44 12.58 3.36
C SER A 198 27.87 12.92 3.81
N ASP A 199 28.93 12.39 3.17
CA ASP A 199 30.31 12.79 3.49
C ASP A 199 30.61 14.26 3.15
N ARG A 200 29.92 14.82 2.16
CA ARG A 200 29.99 16.25 1.81
C ARG A 200 29.21 17.08 2.82
N LEU A 201 27.94 16.72 3.05
CA LEU A 201 27.04 17.42 3.96
C LEU A 201 27.59 17.49 5.37
N ARG A 202 28.21 16.40 5.86
CA ARG A 202 28.89 16.37 7.17
C ARG A 202 30.00 17.42 7.33
N LYS A 203 30.64 17.82 6.24
CA LYS A 203 31.75 18.80 6.26
C LYS A 203 31.26 20.22 6.01
N ASN A 204 30.10 20.34 5.36
CA ASN A 204 29.46 21.59 5.00
C ASN A 204 28.01 21.29 4.61
N ALA A 205 27.06 21.62 5.51
CA ALA A 205 25.62 21.41 5.28
C ALA A 205 25.10 22.07 4.00
N ARG A 206 25.77 23.12 3.51
CA ARG A 206 25.38 23.89 2.32
C ARG A 206 26.22 23.59 1.08
N ASP A 207 26.94 22.46 1.03
CA ASP A 207 27.65 22.02 -0.18
C ASP A 207 26.64 21.75 -1.30
N SER A 208 26.54 22.64 -2.29
CA SER A 208 25.50 22.57 -3.32
C SER A 208 25.50 21.25 -4.10
N ASN A 209 26.66 20.60 -4.27
CA ASN A 209 26.72 19.29 -4.91
C ASN A 209 26.25 18.17 -3.98
N GLY A 210 26.58 18.24 -2.69
CA GLY A 210 26.08 17.34 -1.66
C GLY A 210 24.56 17.42 -1.52
N VAL A 211 24.00 18.63 -1.42
CA VAL A 211 22.55 18.86 -1.31
C VAL A 211 21.80 18.30 -2.51
N LEU A 212 22.16 18.71 -3.73
CA LEU A 212 21.48 18.26 -4.95
C LEU A 212 21.50 16.73 -5.08
N LYS A 213 22.67 16.11 -4.89
CA LYS A 213 22.78 14.65 -4.97
C LYS A 213 22.02 13.92 -3.86
N PHE A 214 21.93 14.52 -2.68
CA PHE A 214 21.16 13.93 -1.58
C PHE A 214 19.67 13.92 -1.93
N LEU A 215 19.13 15.07 -2.33
CA LEU A 215 17.72 15.22 -2.71
C LEU A 215 17.35 14.41 -3.97
N ASP A 216 18.28 14.21 -4.90
CA ASP A 216 18.06 13.35 -6.07
C ASP A 216 17.91 11.86 -5.71
N ASN A 217 18.46 11.42 -4.57
CA ASN A 217 18.53 9.99 -4.19
C ASN A 217 17.66 9.64 -2.95
N ALA A 218 17.32 10.62 -2.11
CA ALA A 218 16.52 10.42 -0.91
C ALA A 218 15.13 9.82 -1.20
N PRO A 219 14.36 10.30 -2.21
CA PRO A 219 13.05 9.74 -2.53
C PRO A 219 13.12 8.26 -2.94
N THR A 220 14.21 7.85 -3.56
CA THR A 220 14.44 6.46 -3.98
C THR A 220 14.57 5.53 -2.78
N ILE A 221 15.26 5.93 -1.72
CA ILE A 221 15.39 5.13 -0.49
C ILE A 221 14.06 5.01 0.24
N SER A 222 13.30 6.11 0.35
CA SER A 222 12.02 6.11 1.06
C SER A 222 10.94 5.28 0.36
N ARG A 223 11.07 5.05 -0.95
CA ARG A 223 10.16 4.24 -1.77
C ARG A 223 10.61 2.78 -1.96
N MET A 224 11.84 2.47 -1.56
CA MET A 224 12.42 1.14 -1.77
C MET A 224 12.00 0.20 -0.63
N GLY A 225 11.51 -0.99 -1.00
CA GLY A 225 11.34 -2.08 -0.06
C GLY A 225 12.68 -2.50 0.56
N MET A 226 12.66 -3.19 1.71
CA MET A 226 13.90 -3.63 2.35
C MET A 226 14.73 -4.51 1.40
N PRO A 227 16.00 -4.15 1.11
CA PRO A 227 16.84 -4.95 0.24
C PRO A 227 17.20 -6.30 0.87
N PHE A 228 17.34 -7.32 0.04
CA PHE A 228 17.76 -8.65 0.50
C PHE A 228 19.10 -8.60 1.27
N GLY A 229 19.12 -9.17 2.46
CA GLY A 229 20.31 -9.22 3.33
C GLY A 229 20.42 -8.09 4.36
N PHE A 230 19.48 -7.15 4.39
CA PHE A 230 19.36 -6.15 5.45
C PHE A 230 18.43 -6.63 6.57
N GLU A 231 18.69 -6.19 7.81
CA GLU A 231 17.76 -6.37 8.93
C GLU A 231 16.77 -5.20 8.99
N ARG A 232 15.48 -5.47 9.26
CA ARG A 232 14.42 -4.45 9.33
C ARG A 232 14.79 -3.23 10.17
N PRO A 233 15.29 -3.38 11.42
CA PRO A 233 15.62 -2.22 12.24
C PRO A 233 16.78 -1.39 11.69
N ALA A 234 17.69 -2.00 10.92
CA ALA A 234 18.81 -1.29 10.31
C ALA A 234 18.37 -0.52 9.06
N TRP A 235 17.45 -1.09 8.27
CA TRP A 235 16.87 -0.43 7.11
C TRP A 235 15.98 0.76 7.50
N ASP A 236 15.07 0.56 8.46
CA ASP A 236 14.16 1.61 8.95
C ASP A 236 14.96 2.82 9.49
N ALA A 237 16.08 2.59 10.19
CA ALA A 237 16.95 3.63 10.69
C ALA A 237 17.74 4.40 9.61
N ILE A 238 17.92 3.81 8.42
CA ILE A 238 18.50 4.49 7.25
C ILE A 238 17.45 5.37 6.60
N VAL A 239 16.25 4.82 6.36
CA VAL A 239 15.12 5.55 5.78
C VAL A 239 14.76 6.76 6.65
N GLU A 240 14.64 6.58 7.97
CA GLU A 240 14.37 7.65 8.93
C GLU A 240 15.39 8.79 8.81
N GLN A 241 16.68 8.47 8.86
CA GLN A 241 17.74 9.48 8.77
C GLN A 241 17.79 10.19 7.41
N VAL A 242 17.45 9.49 6.32
CA VAL A 242 17.40 10.08 4.98
C VAL A 242 16.27 11.10 4.90
N THR A 243 15.06 10.73 5.33
CA THR A 243 13.88 11.59 5.34
C THR A 243 14.06 12.81 6.25
N GLU A 244 14.69 12.65 7.41
CA GLU A 244 14.97 13.78 8.31
C GLU A 244 15.95 14.78 7.70
N ILE A 245 17.01 14.31 7.04
CA ILE A 245 17.98 15.21 6.37
C ILE A 245 17.33 15.88 5.16
N GLU A 246 16.50 15.16 4.38
CA GLU A 246 15.74 15.72 3.26
C GLU A 246 14.84 16.87 3.72
N SER A 247 14.03 16.66 4.77
CA SER A 247 13.18 17.71 5.36
C SER A 247 13.99 18.93 5.80
N MET A 248 15.14 18.73 6.44
CA MET A 248 16.00 19.83 6.89
C MET A 248 16.71 20.57 5.75
N LEU A 249 16.90 19.93 4.60
CA LEU A 249 17.48 20.57 3.42
C LEU A 249 16.44 21.39 2.64
N ASP A 250 15.18 20.96 2.66
CA ASP A 250 14.05 21.71 2.09
C ASP A 250 13.65 22.91 2.95
N GLU A 251 13.82 22.80 4.28
CA GLU A 251 13.61 23.89 5.22
C GLU A 251 14.78 24.90 5.18
N ASN A 252 14.52 26.11 4.68
CA ASN A 252 15.57 27.12 4.49
C ASN A 252 16.20 27.66 5.80
N ASP A 253 15.58 27.40 6.96
CA ASP A 253 16.01 27.89 8.29
C ASP A 253 16.60 26.80 9.22
N SER A 254 16.81 25.57 8.74
CA SER A 254 17.39 24.51 9.57
C SER A 254 18.84 24.79 9.97
N ASP A 255 19.23 24.34 11.17
CA ASP A 255 20.58 24.51 11.71
C ASP A 255 21.60 23.64 10.95
N ASP A 256 22.62 24.28 10.39
CA ASP A 256 23.72 23.64 9.67
C ASP A 256 24.43 22.59 10.54
N ALA A 257 24.56 22.84 11.85
CA ALA A 257 25.21 21.92 12.78
C ALA A 257 24.42 20.60 12.94
N ASP A 258 23.10 20.68 12.94
CA ASP A 258 22.22 19.52 13.06
C ASP A 258 22.24 18.69 11.77
N ILE A 259 22.25 19.35 10.60
CA ILE A 259 22.39 18.69 9.29
C ILE A 259 23.74 17.98 9.20
N GLU A 260 24.83 18.63 9.63
CA GLU A 260 26.17 18.05 9.65
C GLU A 260 26.27 16.82 10.56
N GLU A 261 25.64 16.88 11.74
CA GLU A 261 25.61 15.75 12.68
C GLU A 261 24.81 14.57 12.14
N ARG A 262 23.62 14.82 11.58
CA ARG A 262 22.78 13.76 11.00
C ARG A 262 23.42 13.15 9.76
N ALA A 263 23.98 13.97 8.87
CA ALA A 263 24.76 13.49 7.73
C ALA A 263 25.97 12.63 8.15
N LYS A 264 26.59 12.93 9.30
CA LYS A 264 27.64 12.08 9.86
C LYS A 264 27.14 10.71 10.27
N ARG A 265 26.03 10.67 11.01
CA ARG A 265 25.45 9.42 11.50
C ARG A 265 25.04 8.53 10.33
N LEU A 266 24.35 9.09 9.33
CA LEU A 266 23.97 8.37 8.12
C LEU A 266 25.20 7.86 7.35
N ARG A 267 26.23 8.69 7.15
CA ARG A 267 27.48 8.29 6.49
C ARG A 267 28.16 7.12 7.22
N ASP A 268 28.19 7.16 8.55
CA ASP A 268 28.86 6.13 9.35
C ASP A 268 28.09 4.80 9.30
N VAL A 269 26.75 4.84 9.27
CA VAL A 269 25.91 3.65 9.03
C VAL A 269 26.15 3.09 7.63
N LEU A 270 26.07 3.92 6.58
CA LEU A 270 26.30 3.49 5.20
C LEU A 270 27.70 2.89 4.99
N HIS A 271 28.72 3.42 5.66
CA HIS A 271 30.08 2.86 5.61
C HIS A 271 30.20 1.43 6.15
N THR A 272 29.29 0.98 7.01
CA THR A 272 29.31 -0.41 7.51
C THR A 272 28.72 -1.42 6.53
N LEU A 273 28.04 -0.92 5.50
CA LEU A 273 27.21 -1.70 4.57
C LEU A 273 27.84 -1.82 3.17
N ILE A 274 28.78 -0.94 2.84
CA ILE A 274 29.47 -0.84 1.53
C ILE A 274 30.95 -1.26 1.66
#